data_AF-A0A3A2I958-F1
#
_entry.id   AF-A0A3A2I958-F1
#
_cell.length_a   1.000
_cell.length_b   1.000
_cell.length_c   1.000
_cell.angle_alpha   90.00
_cell.angle_beta   90.00
_cell.angle_gamma   90.00
#
_symmetry.space_group_name_H-M   'P 1'
#
loop_
_entity.id
_entity.type
_entity.pdbx_description
1 polymer ?
#
loop_
_entity_poly.entity_id
_entity_poly.type
_entity_poly.pdbx_seq_one_letter_code
_entity_poly.pdbx_strand_id
1 'polypeptide(L)'
;MNERHHSQPYRHNRIQRKFLLVDLDQIIERVDYEVSKQAMQFTIRRMIENYGVIEKADRSIRRGRSRITFRMTELGYHALEPKMKS
;
A
#
# COMPACT_ATOMS: atom_id res chain seq x y z
N MET A 1 19.02 -32.68 24.02
CA MET A 1 19.63 -32.30 22.73
C MET A 1 18.46 -31.99 21.81
N ASN A 2 18.09 -30.71 21.74
CA ASN A 2 16.75 -30.27 21.35
C ASN A 2 16.46 -30.39 19.85
N GLU A 3 15.19 -30.65 19.59
CA GLU A 3 14.54 -30.99 18.34
C GLU A 3 14.72 -29.91 17.28
N ARG A 4 15.03 -30.34 16.06
CA ARG A 4 15.10 -29.49 14.87
C ARG A 4 13.69 -29.08 14.48
N HIS A 5 13.20 -27.99 15.06
CA HIS A 5 12.00 -27.32 14.57
C HIS A 5 12.30 -26.69 13.22
N HIS A 6 11.72 -27.34 12.21
CA HIS A 6 11.68 -26.99 10.82
C HIS A 6 10.94 -25.65 10.65
N SER A 7 11.59 -24.51 10.91
CA SER A 7 11.06 -23.19 10.54
C SER A 7 11.25 -23.03 9.04
N GLN A 8 10.30 -23.58 8.27
CA GLN A 8 10.17 -23.34 6.83
C GLN A 8 10.24 -21.83 6.59
N PRO A 9 11.24 -21.32 5.84
CA PRO A 9 11.24 -19.91 5.47
C PRO A 9 10.00 -19.68 4.62
N TYR A 10 9.19 -18.70 5.05
CA TYR A 10 8.03 -18.18 4.33
C TYR A 10 8.24 -18.32 2.83
N ARG A 11 7.52 -19.27 2.22
CA ARG A 11 7.49 -19.49 0.78
C ARG A 11 6.91 -18.22 0.17
N HIS A 12 7.79 -17.28 -0.13
CA HIS A 12 7.53 -16.14 -0.97
C HIS A 12 7.16 -16.70 -2.34
N ASN A 13 5.86 -16.82 -2.61
CA ASN A 13 5.38 -16.96 -3.97
C ASN A 13 5.85 -15.72 -4.74
N ARG A 14 7.00 -15.86 -5.41
CA ARG A 14 7.65 -14.90 -6.32
C ARG A 14 6.85 -14.65 -7.60
N ILE A 15 5.54 -14.87 -7.58
CA ILE A 15 4.68 -14.79 -8.74
C ILE A 15 3.76 -13.59 -8.53
N GLN A 16 4.22 -12.44 -9.05
CA GLN A 16 3.42 -11.25 -9.35
C GLN A 16 2.85 -10.48 -8.15
N ARG A 17 3.71 -9.88 -7.29
CA ARG A 17 3.35 -8.57 -6.70
C ARG A 17 3.39 -7.53 -7.82
N LYS A 18 2.42 -7.61 -8.74
CA LYS A 18 2.12 -6.53 -9.68
C LYS A 18 1.65 -5.39 -8.79
N PHE A 19 2.54 -4.44 -8.49
CA PHE A 19 2.20 -3.23 -7.74
C PHE A 19 1.07 -2.54 -8.50
N LEU A 20 -0.18 -2.79 -8.10
CA LEU A 20 -1.32 -2.16 -8.73
C LEU A 20 -1.27 -0.70 -8.33
N LEU A 21 -0.79 0.12 -9.25
CA LEU A 21 -0.86 1.57 -9.16
C LEU A 21 -2.33 1.94 -9.07
N VAL A 22 -2.69 2.68 -8.01
CA VAL A 22 -4.07 3.08 -7.75
C VAL A 22 -4.19 4.60 -7.76
N ASP A 23 -5.24 5.12 -8.38
CA ASP A 23 -5.56 6.55 -8.29
C ASP A 23 -6.45 6.87 -7.09
N LEU A 24 -6.60 8.16 -6.78
CA LEU A 24 -7.41 8.65 -5.66
C LEU A 24 -8.88 8.19 -5.73
N ASP A 25 -9.48 8.23 -6.92
CA ASP A 25 -10.89 7.86 -7.07
C ASP A 25 -11.06 6.36 -6.82
N GLN A 26 -10.10 5.54 -7.26
CA GLN A 26 -10.04 4.10 -6.98
C GLN A 26 -9.86 3.77 -5.49
N ILE A 27 -9.13 4.60 -4.74
CA ILE A 27 -8.99 4.44 -3.28
C ILE A 27 -10.34 4.74 -2.61
N ILE A 28 -11.00 5.84 -3.00
CA ILE A 28 -12.33 6.21 -2.48
C ILE A 28 -13.38 5.13 -2.80
N GLU A 29 -13.34 4.56 -4.00
CA GLU A 29 -14.22 3.45 -4.42
C GLU A 29 -14.02 2.15 -3.58
N ARG A 30 -12.93 2.03 -2.81
CA ARG A 30 -12.55 0.81 -2.07
C ARG A 30 -12.66 0.93 -0.55
N VAL A 31 -12.87 2.12 -0.01
CA VAL A 31 -13.01 2.28 1.44
C VAL A 31 -14.44 1.97 1.87
N ASP A 32 -14.59 1.24 2.96
CA ASP A 32 -15.90 0.81 3.47
C ASP A 32 -16.62 1.91 4.29
N TYR A 33 -16.31 3.17 4.04
CA TYR A 33 -16.89 4.33 4.74
C TYR A 33 -17.07 5.52 3.81
N GLU A 34 -18.08 6.34 4.08
CA GLU A 34 -18.27 7.59 3.34
C GLU A 34 -17.13 8.58 3.64
N VAL A 35 -16.47 9.04 2.60
CA VAL A 35 -15.37 9.98 2.71
C VAL A 35 -15.42 11.03 1.61
N SER A 36 -15.20 12.29 1.98
CA SER A 36 -15.03 13.34 1.00
C SER A 36 -13.68 13.20 0.29
N LYS A 37 -13.64 13.61 -0.98
CA LYS A 37 -12.41 13.59 -1.77
C LYS A 37 -11.30 14.41 -1.11
N GLN A 38 -11.64 15.55 -0.51
CA GLN A 38 -10.71 16.44 0.19
C GLN A 38 -10.11 15.77 1.44
N ALA A 39 -10.94 15.07 2.23
CA ALA A 39 -10.46 14.34 3.41
C ALA A 39 -9.50 13.20 3.02
N MET A 40 -9.82 12.47 1.95
CA MET A 40 -8.94 11.43 1.42
C MET A 40 -7.63 12.02 0.87
N GLN A 41 -7.68 13.15 0.16
CA GLN A 41 -6.49 13.87 -0.31
C GLN A 41 -5.59 14.31 0.84
N PHE A 42 -6.17 14.86 1.91
CA PHE A 42 -5.43 15.25 3.11
C PHE A 42 -4.72 14.04 3.74
N THR A 43 -5.43 12.91 3.85
CA THR A 43 -4.90 11.67 4.41
C THR A 43 -3.74 11.12 3.57
N ILE A 44 -3.93 11.01 2.25
CA ILE A 44 -2.88 10.57 1.32
C ILE A 44 -1.67 11.49 1.41
N ARG A 45 -1.87 12.82 1.46
CA ARG A 45 -0.78 13.78 1.59
C ARG A 45 0.01 13.53 2.87
N ARG A 46 -0.65 13.32 4.00
CA ARG A 46 0.00 13.00 5.28
C ARG A 46 0.78 11.67 5.21
N MET A 47 0.22 10.65 4.56
CA MET A 47 0.89 9.36 4.35
C MET A 47 2.15 9.47 3.49
N ILE A 48 2.18 10.39 2.53
CA ILE A 48 3.36 10.70 1.72
C ILE A 48 4.36 11.54 2.53
N GLU A 49 3.94 12.71 3.00
CA GLU A 49 4.82 13.76 3.52
C GLU A 49 5.32 13.48 4.94
N ASN A 50 4.47 12.94 5.81
CA ASN A 50 4.79 12.76 7.23
C ASN A 50 5.22 11.34 7.57
N TYR A 51 4.65 10.35 6.89
CA TYR A 51 4.87 8.94 7.22
C TYR A 51 5.77 8.21 6.21
N GLY A 52 5.86 8.67 4.96
CA GLY A 52 6.67 8.02 3.93
C GLY A 52 6.23 6.58 3.58
N VAL A 53 5.00 6.21 3.91
CA VAL A 53 4.48 4.83 3.74
C VAL A 53 3.86 4.59 2.36
N ILE A 54 3.54 5.65 1.64
CA ILE A 54 3.09 5.62 0.24
C ILE A 54 3.81 6.70 -0.55
N GLU A 55 3.87 6.54 -1.87
CA GLU A 55 4.47 7.53 -2.78
C GLU A 55 3.67 7.69 -4.07
N LYS A 56 3.88 8.82 -4.75
CA LYS A 56 3.38 9.06 -6.11
C LYS A 56 4.25 8.25 -7.06
N ALA A 57 3.65 7.35 -7.85
CA ALA A 57 4.39 6.43 -8.70
C ALA A 57 4.45 6.91 -10.15
N ASP A 58 3.30 7.13 -10.78
CA ASP A 58 3.20 7.48 -12.20
C ASP A 58 1.90 8.26 -12.47
N ARG A 59 1.71 8.66 -13.73
CA ARG A 59 0.44 9.16 -14.24
C ARG A 59 -0.20 8.14 -15.16
N SER A 60 -1.49 7.87 -14.97
CA SER A 60 -2.30 7.05 -15.86
C SER A 60 -3.45 7.86 -16.46
N ILE A 61 -3.94 7.46 -17.63
CA ILE A 61 -5.16 8.01 -18.20
C ILE A 61 -6.32 7.13 -17.77
N ARG A 62 -7.32 7.71 -17.09
CA ARG A 62 -8.55 7.04 -16.68
C ARG A 62 -9.74 7.94 -16.94
N ARG A 63 -10.80 7.40 -17.54
CA ARG A 63 -12.01 8.16 -17.93
C ARG A 63 -11.65 9.43 -18.73
N GLY A 64 -10.71 9.30 -19.66
CA GLY A 64 -10.25 10.40 -20.53
C GLY A 64 -9.44 11.50 -19.83
N ARG A 65 -9.01 11.31 -18.57
CA ARG A 65 -8.26 12.32 -17.80
C ARG A 65 -6.99 11.73 -17.22
N SER A 66 -5.92 12.53 -17.19
CA SER A 66 -4.68 12.18 -16.48
C SER A 66 -4.92 12.14 -14.97
N ARG A 67 -4.36 11.13 -14.31
CA ARG A 67 -4.49 10.86 -12.87
C ARG A 67 -3.13 10.48 -12.31
N ILE A 68 -2.78 11.04 -11.16
CA ILE A 68 -1.64 10.57 -10.37
C ILE A 68 -2.04 9.24 -9.75
N THR A 69 -1.14 8.28 -9.83
CA THR A 69 -1.26 6.98 -9.18
C THR A 69 -0.29 6.86 -8.03
N PHE A 70 -0.67 6.05 -7.06
CA PHE A 70 0.07 5.83 -5.83
C PHE A 70 0.48 4.36 -5.72
N ARG A 71 1.58 4.13 -4.99
CA ARG A 71 2.00 2.81 -4.54
C ARG A 71 2.50 2.87 -3.10
N MET A 72 2.52 1.72 -2.45
CA MET A 72 3.08 1.58 -1.10
C MET A 72 4.61 1.49 -1.18
N THR A 73 5.30 2.17 -0.27
CA THR A 73 6.76 2.08 -0.12
C THR A 73 7.14 0.81 0.65
N GLU A 74 8.43 0.45 0.65
CA GLU A 74 8.93 -0.64 1.49
C GLU A 74 8.59 -0.44 2.98
N LEU A 75 8.75 0.80 3.47
CA LEU A 75 8.35 1.18 4.83
C LEU A 75 6.85 0.92 5.08
N GLY A 76 6.00 1.25 4.11
CA GLY A 76 4.57 0.98 4.20
C GLY A 76 4.24 -0.51 4.30
N TYR A 77 4.95 -1.37 3.55
CA TYR A 77 4.80 -2.82 3.69
C TYR A 77 5.22 -3.30 5.09
N HIS A 78 6.36 -2.84 5.61
CA HIS A 78 6.80 -3.20 6.96
C HIS A 78 5.87 -2.70 8.07
N ALA A 79 5.26 -1.52 7.90
CA ALA A 79 4.31 -0.99 8.86
C ALA A 79 3.03 -1.84 8.98
N LEU A 80 2.71 -2.64 7.96
CA LEU A 80 1.58 -3.58 7.96
C LEU A 80 1.95 -4.97 8.47
N GLU A 81 3.25 -5.28 8.62
CA GLU A 81 3.66 -6.57 9.19
C GLU A 81 3.27 -6.60 10.67
N PRO A 82 2.47 -7.59 11.09
CA PRO A 82 2.10 -7.70 12.50
C PRO A 82 3.39 -7.87 13.31
N LYS A 83 3.60 -7.00 14.31
CA LYS A 83 4.70 -7.15 15.25
C LYS A 83 4.54 -8.50 15.94
N MET A 84 5.34 -9.49 15.55
CA MET A 84 5.47 -10.71 16.32
C MET A 84 5.94 -10.29 17.71
N LYS A 85 5.07 -10.49 18.71
CA LYS A 85 5.40 -10.21 20.11
C LYS A 85 6.61 -11.07 20.49
N SER A 86 7.72 -10.42 20.85
CA SER A 86 8.84 -11.06 21.59
C SER A 86 8.37 -11.53 22.95
#